data_AF-A0A3C0S6R5-F1
#
_entry.id   AF-A0A3C0S6R5-F1
#
_cell.length_a   1.000
_cell.length_b   1.000
_cell.length_c   1.000
_cell.angle_alpha   90.00
_cell.angle_beta   90.00
_cell.angle_gamma   90.00
#
_symmetry.space_group_name_H-M   'P 1'
#
loop_
_entity.id
_entity.type
_entity.pdbx_description
1 polymer ?
#
loop_
_entity_poly.entity_id
_entity_poly.type
_entity_poly.pdbx_seq_one_letter_code
_entity_poly.pdbx_strand_id
1 'polypeptide(L)'
;MTRFKSLDIFRGFTLAAMILVNNPGNYHHVFPPLEHSIWHGCTFTDLIFPFFLFAVGNAMAFSLKNSDQLAPTRYWNKILKRTIILFLLGLFLNIFPFAEWNSLHQLEWIPFAKYR
;
A
#
# COMPACT_ATOMS: atom_id res chain seq x y z
N MET A 1 1.55 2.96 -25.60
CA MET A 1 2.03 2.72 -24.22
C MET A 1 2.24 1.23 -24.02
N THR A 2 3.48 0.76 -24.14
CA THR A 2 3.81 -0.63 -23.79
C THR A 2 3.90 -0.75 -22.28
N ARG A 3 2.89 -1.39 -21.68
CA ARG A 3 2.89 -1.72 -20.25
C ARG A 3 3.85 -2.87 -20.01
N PHE A 4 4.87 -2.68 -19.17
CA PHE A 4 5.79 -3.75 -18.80
C PHE A 4 5.15 -4.64 -17.75
N LYS A 5 4.63 -5.78 -18.20
CA LYS A 5 3.98 -6.78 -17.34
C LYS A 5 4.89 -7.23 -16.19
N SER A 6 6.20 -7.36 -16.44
CA SER A 6 7.18 -7.75 -15.41
C SER A 6 7.24 -6.76 -14.24
N LEU A 7 7.22 -5.46 -14.52
CA LEU A 7 7.27 -4.41 -13.49
C LEU A 7 5.99 -4.34 -12.66
N ASP A 8 4.83 -4.50 -13.30
CA ASP A 8 3.56 -4.56 -12.61
C ASP A 8 3.46 -5.79 -11.70
N ILE A 9 3.94 -6.96 -12.18
CA ILE A 9 3.99 -8.21 -11.40
C ILE A 9 4.94 -8.06 -10.21
N PHE A 10 6.12 -7.48 -10.41
CA PHE A 10 7.12 -7.29 -9.35
C PHE A 10 6.59 -6.39 -8.22
N ARG A 11 5.89 -5.31 -8.57
CA ARG A 11 5.22 -4.44 -7.59
C ARG A 11 4.07 -5.15 -6.86
N GLY A 12 3.30 -5.98 -7.56
CA GLY A 12 2.24 -6.79 -6.95
C GLY A 12 2.80 -7.82 -5.97
N PHE A 13 3.92 -8.45 -6.32
CA PHE A 13 4.61 -9.42 -5.47
C PHE A 13 5.12 -8.77 -4.17
N THR A 14 5.78 -7.61 -4.25
CA THR A 14 6.27 -6.92 -3.04
C THR A 14 5.12 -6.48 -2.12
N LEU A 15 3.98 -6.05 -2.68
CA LEU A 15 2.78 -5.76 -1.89
C LEU A 15 2.22 -7.01 -1.21
N ALA A 16 2.12 -8.13 -1.93
CA ALA A 16 1.65 -9.40 -1.37
C ALA A 16 2.57 -9.90 -0.25
N ALA A 17 3.89 -9.81 -0.45
CA ALA A 17 4.87 -10.15 0.56
C ALA A 17 4.74 -9.26 1.82
N MET A 18 4.50 -7.95 1.65
CA MET A 18 4.26 -7.03 2.77
C MET A 18 3.02 -7.42 3.58
N ILE A 19 1.92 -7.79 2.90
CA ILE A 19 0.68 -8.23 3.58
C ILE A 19 0.92 -9.54 4.34
N LEU A 20 1.64 -10.48 3.73
CA LEU A 20 1.97 -11.79 4.31
C LEU A 20 2.81 -11.64 5.59
N VAL A 21 3.81 -10.77 5.58
CA VAL A 21 4.67 -10.51 6.74
C VAL A 21 3.91 -9.77 7.85
N ASN A 22 3.07 -8.80 7.50
CA ASN A 22 2.31 -8.04 8.49
C ASN A 22 1.17 -8.85 9.13
N ASN A 23 0.67 -9.90 8.48
CA ASN A 23 -0.42 -10.73 8.98
C ASN A 23 -0.02 -12.21 8.97
N PRO A 24 0.86 -12.65 9.89
CA PRO A 24 1.32 -14.05 9.93
C PRO A 24 0.21 -15.03 10.36
N GLY A 25 -0.98 -14.55 10.71
CA GLY A 25 -2.14 -15.36 11.12
C GLY A 25 -2.03 -15.85 12.57
N ASN A 26 -0.96 -16.58 12.89
CA ASN A 26 -0.70 -17.07 14.24
C ASN A 26 0.67 -16.59 14.75
N TYR A 27 0.67 -15.64 15.68
CA TYR A 27 1.88 -15.06 16.29
C TYR A 27 2.69 -16.07 17.12
N HIS A 28 2.16 -17.26 17.43
CA HIS A 28 2.88 -18.33 18.12
C HIS A 28 3.59 -19.31 17.16
N HIS A 29 3.27 -19.29 15.87
CA HIS A 29 3.89 -20.14 14.84
C HIS A 29 4.22 -19.31 13.59
N VAL A 30 5.00 -18.25 13.78
CA VAL A 30 5.54 -17.49 12.66
C VAL A 30 6.72 -18.26 12.08
N PHE A 31 6.75 -18.43 10.76
CA PHE A 31 7.89 -19.03 10.10
C PHE A 31 9.14 -18.17 10.34
N PRO A 32 10.29 -18.74 10.75
CA PRO A 32 11.50 -17.98 11.05
C PRO A 32 11.96 -16.95 9.99
N PRO A 33 11.81 -17.18 8.67
CA PRO A 33 12.16 -16.17 7.66
C PRO A 33 11.14 -15.02 7.53
N LEU A 34 9.97 -15.11 8.17
CA LEU A 34 8.93 -14.06 8.21
C LEU A 34 8.98 -13.20 9.48
N GLU A 35 9.88 -13.49 10.42
CA GLU A 35 10.14 -12.61 11.57
C GLU A 35 11.28 -11.66 11.25
N HIS A 36 11.17 -10.41 11.70
CA HIS A 36 12.27 -9.46 11.62
C HIS A 36 13.43 -9.92 12.52
N SER A 37 14.65 -9.88 11.99
CA SER A 37 15.82 -10.12 12.82
C SER A 37 15.99 -8.98 13.84
N ILE A 38 16.37 -9.35 15.08
CA ILE A 38 16.39 -8.41 16.22
C ILE A 38 17.60 -7.45 16.13
N TRP A 39 18.72 -7.88 15.51
CA TRP A 39 19.93 -7.05 15.45
C TRP A 39 20.94 -7.40 14.34
N HIS A 40 21.32 -8.68 14.23
CA HIS A 40 22.29 -9.17 13.25
C HIS A 40 21.71 -10.36 12.49
N GLY A 41 21.05 -10.07 11.39
CA GLY A 41 20.47 -11.03 10.47
C GLY A 41 19.93 -10.31 9.24
N CYS A 42 19.84 -11.02 8.12
CA CYS A 42 19.06 -10.55 6.97
C CYS A 42 17.93 -11.56 6.80
N THR A 43 16.73 -11.16 7.21
CA THR A 43 15.53 -11.99 7.03
C THR A 43 14.82 -11.59 5.75
N PHE A 44 14.03 -12.51 5.19
CA PHE A 44 13.36 -12.27 3.92
C PHE A 44 12.44 -11.04 3.99
N THR A 45 11.90 -10.74 5.17
CA THR A 45 11.06 -9.58 5.46
C THR A 45 11.78 -8.24 5.31
N ASP A 46 13.04 -8.17 5.72
CA ASP A 46 13.88 -6.96 5.67
C ASP A 46 14.16 -6.53 4.22
N LEU A 47 14.16 -7.47 3.28
CA LEU A 47 14.45 -7.24 1.86
C LEU A 47 13.24 -6.74 1.06
N ILE A 48 12.01 -6.93 1.56
CA ILE A 48 10.78 -6.52 0.87
C ILE A 48 10.79 -5.01 0.60
N PHE A 49 11.20 -4.22 1.59
CA PHE A 49 11.23 -2.76 1.46
C PHE A 49 12.29 -2.25 0.47
N PRO A 50 13.57 -2.67 0.53
CA PRO A 50 14.56 -2.38 -0.51
C PRO A 50 14.12 -2.76 -1.93
N PHE A 51 13.52 -3.95 -2.11
CA PHE A 51 13.01 -4.36 -3.42
C PHE A 51 11.83 -3.51 -3.89
N PHE A 52 10.96 -3.10 -2.98
CA PHE A 52 9.88 -2.16 -3.29
C PHE A 52 10.42 -0.80 -3.76
N LEU A 53 11.40 -0.23 -3.05
CA LEU A 53 12.04 1.03 -3.46
C LEU A 53 12.72 0.92 -4.83
N PHE A 54 13.41 -0.19 -5.10
CA PHE A 54 14.01 -0.45 -6.41
C PHE A 54 12.95 -0.53 -7.53
N ALA A 55 11.82 -1.20 -7.29
CA ALA A 55 10.71 -1.28 -8.23
C ALA A 55 10.13 0.12 -8.54
N VAL A 56 9.90 0.91 -7.49
CA VAL A 56 9.34 2.26 -7.61
C VAL A 56 10.30 3.20 -8.33
N GLY A 57 11.60 3.14 -8.01
CA GLY A 57 12.63 3.94 -8.67
C GLY A 57 12.73 3.66 -10.17
N ASN A 58 12.76 2.39 -10.56
CA ASN A 58 12.71 2.00 -11.97
C ASN A 58 11.42 2.50 -12.65
N ALA A 59 10.26 2.30 -12.00
CA ALA A 59 8.98 2.77 -12.54
C ALA A 59 8.95 4.30 -12.75
N MET A 60 9.56 5.06 -11.83
CA MET A 60 9.62 6.52 -11.91
C MET A 60 10.53 7.00 -13.04
N ALA A 61 11.71 6.39 -13.22
CA ALA A 61 12.62 6.71 -14.32
C ALA A 61 11.94 6.52 -15.70
N PHE A 62 11.14 5.46 -15.85
CA PHE A 62 10.38 5.22 -17.08
C PHE A 62 9.14 6.12 -17.22
N SER A 63 8.53 6.55 -16.11
CA SER A 63 7.41 7.50 -16.14
C SER A 63 7.87 8.88 -16.62
N LEU A 64 9.04 9.35 -16.16
CA LEU A 64 9.59 10.66 -16.55
C LEU A 64 9.90 10.73 -18.05
N LYS A 65 10.55 9.70 -18.61
CA LYS A 65 10.91 9.65 -20.05
C LYS A 65 9.69 9.71 -20.98
N ASN A 66 8.53 9.25 -20.52
CA ASN A 66 7.27 9.31 -21.28
C ASN A 66 6.46 10.59 -21.03
N SER A 67 6.90 11.44 -20.09
CA SER A 67 6.22 12.70 -19.73
C SER A 67 6.48 13.80 -20.75
N ASP A 68 7.67 13.80 -21.37
CA ASP A 68 8.08 14.77 -22.38
C ASP A 68 7.23 14.72 -23.68
N GLN A 69 6.48 13.63 -23.89
CA GLN A 69 5.63 13.46 -25.08
C GLN A 69 4.17 13.87 -24.85
N LEU A 70 3.77 14.24 -23.63
CA LEU A 70 2.40 14.59 -23.27
C LEU A 70 2.28 16.10 -23.01
N ALA A 71 1.19 16.71 -23.49
CA ALA A 71 0.87 18.09 -23.15
C ALA A 71 0.84 18.27 -21.62
N PRO A 72 1.48 19.32 -21.05
CA PRO A 72 1.66 19.49 -19.60
C PRO A 72 0.34 19.40 -18.81
N THR A 73 -0.74 19.95 -19.36
CA THR A 73 -2.08 19.94 -18.76
C THR A 73 -2.67 18.53 -18.61
N ARG A 74 -2.46 17.65 -19.59
CA ARG A 74 -2.99 16.28 -19.56
C ARG A 74 -2.22 15.41 -18.56
N TYR A 75 -0.94 15.67 -18.37
CA TYR A 75 -0.10 15.00 -17.37
C TYR A 75 -0.54 15.35 -15.93
N TRP A 76 -0.69 16.65 -15.63
CA TRP A 76 -1.13 17.10 -14.31
C TRP A 76 -2.53 16.61 -13.94
N ASN A 77 -3.49 16.66 -14.87
CA ASN A 77 -4.84 16.12 -14.63
C ASN A 77 -4.82 14.62 -14.30
N LYS A 78 -3.92 13.85 -14.93
CA LYS A 78 -3.76 12.41 -14.65
C LYS A 78 -3.22 12.17 -13.23
N ILE A 79 -2.26 12.96 -12.78
CA ILE A 79 -1.70 12.86 -11.42
C ILE A 79 -2.76 13.26 -10.40
N LEU A 80 -3.36 14.43 -10.55
CA LEU A 80 -4.38 14.94 -9.63
C LEU A 80 -5.55 13.96 -9.47
N LYS A 81 -6.08 13.41 -10.56
CA LYS A 81 -7.16 12.41 -10.49
C LYS A 81 -6.75 11.19 -9.66
N ARG A 82 -5.52 10.69 -9.82
CA ARG A 82 -5.03 9.54 -9.03
C ARG A 82 -4.85 9.90 -7.57
N THR A 83 -4.28 11.06 -7.29
CA THR A 83 -4.11 11.56 -5.92
C THR A 83 -5.45 11.71 -5.21
N ILE A 84 -6.45 12.33 -5.86
CA ILE A 84 -7.79 12.50 -5.30
C ILE A 84 -8.44 11.14 -5.03
N ILE A 85 -8.37 10.18 -5.97
CA ILE A 85 -8.93 8.85 -5.77
C ILE A 85 -8.27 8.13 -4.58
N LEU A 86 -6.95 8.17 -4.48
CA LEU A 86 -6.22 7.53 -3.37
C LEU A 86 -6.52 8.22 -2.03
N PHE A 87 -6.62 9.55 -2.02
CA PHE A 87 -6.98 10.32 -0.84
C PHE A 87 -8.40 10.02 -0.37
N LEU A 88 -9.37 10.02 -1.29
CA LEU A 88 -10.76 9.67 -0.98
C LEU A 88 -10.89 8.22 -0.53
N LEU A 89 -10.12 7.30 -1.10
CA LEU A 89 -10.10 5.90 -0.67
C LEU A 89 -9.52 5.75 0.74
N GLY A 90 -8.44 6.49 1.06
CA GLY A 90 -7.90 6.55 2.42
C GLY A 90 -8.88 7.14 3.42
N LEU A 91 -9.56 8.23 3.05
CA LEU A 91 -10.59 8.87 3.87
C LEU A 91 -11.78 7.93 4.08
N PHE A 92 -12.24 7.26 3.03
CA PHE A 92 -13.31 6.27 3.11
C PHE A 92 -12.96 5.11 4.05
N LEU A 93 -11.74 4.57 3.96
CA LEU A 93 -11.26 3.52 4.87
C LEU A 93 -11.08 4.01 6.30
N ASN A 94 -10.68 5.27 6.51
CA ASN A 94 -10.51 5.84 7.85
C ASN A 94 -11.85 6.04 8.59
N ILE A 95 -12.92 6.37 7.86
CA ILE A 95 -14.24 6.52 8.48
C ILE A 95 -14.97 5.15 8.63
N PHE A 96 -14.39 4.07 8.07
CA PHE A 96 -14.87 2.70 8.30
C PHE A 96 -14.29 2.16 9.62
N PRO A 97 -15.08 1.61 10.58
CA PRO A 97 -16.47 1.18 10.48
C PRO A 97 -17.41 2.24 11.03
N PHE A 98 -18.30 2.79 10.22
CA PHE A 98 -19.32 3.76 10.64
C PHE A 98 -20.33 3.22 11.68
N ALA A 99 -20.22 1.94 12.01
CA ALA A 99 -21.12 1.20 12.86
C ALA A 99 -20.31 0.38 13.86
N GLU A 100 -20.39 0.74 15.14
CA GLU A 100 -19.86 -0.07 16.23
C GLU A 100 -21.00 -0.85 16.89
N TRP A 101 -20.66 -2.03 17.40
CA TRP A 101 -21.59 -2.85 18.15
C TRP A 101 -21.57 -2.38 19.60
N ASN A 102 -22.66 -1.76 20.07
CA ASN A 102 -22.74 -1.36 21.47
C ASN A 102 -22.91 -2.62 22.36
N SER A 103 -22.67 -2.48 23.66
CA SER A 103 -22.82 -3.53 24.70
C SER A 103 -24.20 -4.20 24.71
N LEU A 104 -25.20 -3.60 24.06
CA LEU A 104 -26.58 -4.09 23.92
C LEU A 104 -26.87 -4.77 22.58
N HIS A 105 -25.86 -5.11 21.78
CA HIS A 105 -26.03 -5.71 20.46
C HIS A 105 -26.82 -4.85 19.46
N GLN A 106 -26.75 -3.53 19.60
CA GLN A 106 -27.35 -2.57 18.69
C GLN A 106 -26.28 -1.89 17.84
N LEU A 107 -26.61 -1.65 16.57
CA LEU A 107 -25.76 -1.00 15.59
C LEU A 107 -25.86 0.51 15.80
N GLU A 108 -24.82 1.14 16.35
CA GLU A 108 -24.78 2.59 16.57
C GLU A 108 -23.82 3.28 15.59
N TRP A 109 -24.28 4.40 15.04
CA TRP A 109 -23.45 5.25 14.19
C TRP A 109 -22.42 5.99 15.03
N ILE A 110 -21.14 5.78 14.74
CA ILE A 110 -20.06 6.43 15.49
C ILE A 110 -20.08 7.93 15.18
N PRO A 111 -20.24 8.82 16.18
CA PRO A 111 -20.15 10.26 15.96
C PRO A 111 -18.73 10.63 15.53
N PHE A 112 -18.59 11.54 14.56
CA PHE A 112 -17.29 12.06 14.10
C PHE A 112 -16.40 12.62 15.24
N ALA A 113 -16.98 12.93 16.41
CA ALA A 113 -16.27 13.37 17.61
C ALA A 113 -15.34 12.30 18.24
N LYS A 114 -15.51 11.01 17.93
CA LYS A 114 -14.66 9.92 18.47
C LYS A 114 -13.26 9.84 17.82
N TYR A 115 -13.06 10.49 16.67
CA TYR A 115 -11.83 10.45 15.88
C TYR A 115 -10.87 11.63 16.13
N ARG A 116 -11.12 12.44 17.17
CA ARG A 116 -10.18 13.46 17.67
C ARG A 116 -9.30 12.85 18.76
#